data_AF-A0AAU5K2C0-F1
#
_entry.id   AF-A0AAU5K2C0-F1
#
_cell.length_a   1.000
_cell.length_b   1.000
_cell.length_c   1.000
_cell.angle_alpha   90.00
_cell.angle_beta   90.00
_cell.angle_gamma   90.00
#
_symmetry.space_group_name_H-M   'P 1'
#
loop_
_entity.id
_entity.type
_entity.pdbx_description
1 polymer ?
#
loop_
_entity_poly.entity_id
_entity_poly.type
_entity_poly.pdbx_seq_one_letter_code
_entity_poly.pdbx_strand_id
1 'polypeptide(L)' 'MTTLLRHGATYHLRIVHQGARVQVFLDGNRIIDRTDPAAAHTDGHVGLNVFGGRAGYQDTYAKEL' A
#
# COMPACT_ATOMS: atom_id res chain seq x y z
N MET A 1 4.95 15.67 1.93
CA MET A 1 6.10 15.52 1.03
C MET A 1 5.61 14.69 -0.15
N THR A 2 5.65 15.24 -1.37
CA THR A 2 5.14 14.56 -2.57
C THR A 2 6.25 13.70 -3.15
N THR A 3 6.03 12.39 -3.28
CA THR A 3 6.98 11.50 -3.95
C THR A 3 6.70 11.49 -5.45
N LEU A 4 7.73 11.75 -6.27
CA LEU A 4 7.64 11.66 -7.72
C LEU A 4 7.88 10.21 -8.17
N LEU A 5 6.94 9.66 -8.92
CA LEU A 5 7.04 8.32 -9.52
C LEU A 5 7.45 8.43 -10.99
N ARG A 6 8.24 7.46 -11.46
CA ARG A 6 8.65 7.35 -12.87
C ARG A 6 8.00 6.12 -13.51
N HIS A 7 7.63 6.26 -14.78
CA HIS A 7 7.12 5.13 -15.56
C HIS A 7 8.22 4.08 -15.76
N GLY A 8 7.86 2.80 -15.68
CA GLY A 8 8.77 1.67 -15.88
C GLY A 8 9.76 1.42 -14.74
N ALA A 9 9.68 2.16 -13.64
CA ALA A 9 10.46 1.90 -12.43
C ALA A 9 9.70 0.93 -11.49
N THR A 10 10.45 0.04 -10.86
CA THR A 10 9.96 -0.83 -9.78
C THR A 10 10.22 -0.15 -8.44
N TYR A 11 9.25 -0.24 -7.53
CA TYR A 11 9.32 0.32 -6.19
C TYR A 11 8.96 -0.73 -5.14
N HIS A 12 9.56 -0.64 -3.96
CA HIS A 12 9.18 -1.48 -2.82
C HIS A 12 8.02 -0.84 -2.06
N LEU A 13 6.82 -1.39 -2.26
CA LEU A 13 5.64 -1.00 -1.52
C LEU A 13 5.46 -1.91 -0.30
N ARG A 14 5.28 -1.30 0.87
CA ARG A 14 4.87 -2.02 2.09
C ARG A 14 3.69 -1.31 2.72
N ILE A 15 2.66 -2.07 3.04
CA ILE A 15 1.45 -1.59 3.71
C ILE A 15 1.39 -2.27 5.08
N VAL A 16 1.14 -1.50 6.12
CA VAL A 16 0.87 -1.99 7.48
C VAL A 16 -0.52 -1.56 7.86
N HIS A 17 -1.37 -2.53 8.14
CA HIS A 17 -2.75 -2.34 8.59
C HIS A 17 -2.88 -2.85 10.02
N GLN A 18 -3.23 -1.98 10.96
CA GLN A 18 -3.38 -2.32 12.38
C GLN A 18 -4.66 -1.69 12.93
N GLY A 19 -5.72 -2.50 13.06
CA GLY A 19 -7.04 -2.00 13.42
C GLY A 19 -7.52 -0.97 12.40
N ALA A 20 -7.75 0.27 12.85
CA ALA A 20 -8.19 1.36 11.98
C ALA A 20 -7.05 2.20 11.38
N ARG A 21 -5.78 1.88 11.69
CA ARG A 21 -4.62 2.64 11.21
C ARG A 21 -4.00 1.97 9.99
N VAL A 22 -3.76 2.77 8.96
CA VAL A 22 -3.09 2.36 7.72
C VAL A 22 -1.82 3.18 7.55
N GLN A 23 -0.70 2.47 7.36
CA GLN A 23 0.58 3.08 7.00
C GLN A 23 1.08 2.50 5.68
N VAL A 24 1.53 3.37 4.78
CA VAL A 24 2.09 2.98 3.48
C VAL A 24 3.51 3.51 3.37
N PHE A 25 4.41 2.63 2.97
CA PHE A 25 5.81 2.90 2.78
C PHE A 25 6.19 2.63 1.32
N LEU A 26 6.92 3.57 0.72
CA LEU A 26 7.50 3.45 -0.61
C LEU A 26 9.02 3.56 -0.48
N ASP A 27 9.73 2.51 -0.87
CA ASP A 27 11.18 2.37 -0.69
C ASP A 27 11.61 2.66 0.76
N GLY A 28 10.83 2.16 1.72
CA GLY A 28 11.06 2.37 3.15
C GLY A 28 10.58 3.71 3.71
N ASN A 29 10.27 4.70 2.86
CA ASN A 29 9.79 6.01 3.29
C ASN A 29 8.27 5.99 3.52
N ARG A 30 7.82 6.42 4.70
CA ARG A 30 6.39 6.50 5.01
C ARG A 30 5.73 7.65 4.24
N ILE A 31 4.85 7.29 3.29
CA ILE A 31 4.12 8.25 2.44
C ILE A 31 2.65 8.44 2.87
N ILE A 32 2.08 7.47 3.60
CA ILE A 32 0.74 7.56 4.18
C ILE A 32 0.80 7.10 5.64
N ASP A 33 0.14 7.84 6.53
CA ASP A 33 -0.14 7.47 7.92
C ASP A 33 -1.49 8.07 8.31
N ARG A 34 -2.53 7.24 8.34
CA ARG A 34 -3.91 7.66 8.57
C ARG A 34 -4.64 6.68 9.46
N THR A 35 -5.56 7.20 10.25
CA THR A 35 -6.46 6.43 11.11
C THR A 35 -7.88 6.72 10.67
N ASP A 36 -8.65 5.67 10.39
CA ASP A 36 -10.10 5.78 10.20
C ASP A 36 -10.77 5.94 11.57
N PRO A 37 -11.36 7.11 11.90
CA PRO A 37 -11.98 7.31 13.20
C PRO A 37 -13.25 6.46 13.40
N ALA A 38 -13.89 6.02 12.32
CA ALA A 38 -15.08 5.18 12.40
C ALA A 38 -14.75 3.68 12.57
N ALA A 39 -13.49 3.28 12.32
CA ALA A 39 -13.03 1.90 12.32
C ALA A 39 -13.93 0.96 11.49
N ALA A 40 -14.47 1.46 10.37
CA ALA A 40 -15.43 0.72 9.56
C ALA A 40 -14.78 -0.36 8.68
N HIS A 41 -13.45 -0.34 8.56
CA HIS A 41 -12.68 -1.15 7.61
C HIS A 41 -11.50 -1.86 8.29
N THR A 42 -11.76 -2.59 9.37
CA THR A 42 -10.70 -3.29 10.13
C THR A 42 -10.28 -4.64 9.54
N ASP A 43 -11.09 -5.23 8.67
CA ASP A 43 -10.84 -6.50 7.99
C ASP A 43 -11.27 -6.46 6.51
N GLY A 44 -10.89 -7.50 5.76
CA GLY A 44 -11.25 -7.64 4.36
C GLY A 44 -10.23 -8.45 3.55
N HIS A 45 -10.32 -8.29 2.24
CA HIS A 45 -9.42 -8.97 1.29
C HIS A 45 -8.39 -7.98 0.73
N VAL A 46 -7.21 -8.50 0.39
CA VAL A 46 -6.17 -7.74 -0.33
C VAL A 46 -6.26 -8.07 -1.82
N GLY A 47 -6.20 -7.05 -2.67
CA GLY A 47 -6.21 -7.22 -4.12
C GLY A 47 -5.25 -6.25 -4.80
N LEU A 48 -4.74 -6.66 -5.97
CA LEU A 48 -3.95 -5.83 -6.86
C LEU A 48 -4.79 -5.47 -8.08
N ASN A 49 -4.83 -4.19 -8.44
CA ASN A 49 -5.59 -3.70 -9.58
C ASN A 49 -4.72 -2.81 -10.47
N VAL A 50 -4.89 -2.98 -11.78
CA VAL A 50 -4.42 -2.05 -12.81
C VAL A 50 -5.60 -1.67 -13.70
N PHE A 51 -5.74 -0.38 -13.99
CA PHE A 51 -6.76 0.14 -14.89
C PHE A 51 -6.09 0.86 -16.06
N GLY A 52 -6.49 0.52 -17.30
CA GLY A 52 -6.06 1.23 -18.52
C GLY A 52 -4.58 1.08 -18.90
N GLY A 53 -3.87 0.06 -18.43
CA GLY A 53 -2.43 -0.10 -18.69
C GLY A 53 -1.88 -1.47 -18.31
N ARG A 54 -0.55 -1.54 -18.11
CA ARG A 54 0.16 -2.74 -17.66
C ARG A 54 0.97 -2.43 -16.42
N ALA A 55 0.95 -3.35 -15.46
CA ALA A 55 1.76 -3.30 -14.25
C ALA A 55 2.36 -4.67 -13.97
N GLY A 56 3.60 -4.69 -13.49
CA GLY A 56 4.25 -5.88 -12.98
C GLY A 56 4.17 -5.90 -11.46
N TYR A 57 3.80 -7.04 -10.89
CA TYR A 57 3.84 -7.29 -9.45
C TYR A 57 4.71 -8.52 -9.22
N GLN A 58 5.66 -8.40 -8.31
CA GLN A 58 6.60 -9.46 -7.95
C GLN A 58 6.75 -9.49 -6.44
N ASP A 59 7.19 -10.63 -5.90
CA ASP A 59 7.46 -10.79 -4.46
C ASP A 59 6.27 -10.35 -3.58
N THR A 60 5.06 -10.62 -4.08
CA THR A 60 3.81 -10.15 -3.48
C THR A 60 3.31 -11.17 -2.48
N TYR A 61 3.19 -10.75 -1.23
CA TYR A 61 2.57 -11.54 -0.16
C TYR A 61 1.83 -10.63 0.82
N ALA A 62 0.85 -11.20 1.50
CA ALA A 62 0.26 -10.63 2.70
C ALA A 62 0.55 -11.59 3.85
N LYS A 63 0.82 -11.04 5.03
CA LYS A 63 0.98 -11.80 6.26
C LYS A 63 0.40 -11.05 7.43
N GLU A 64 -0.02 -11.79 8.44
CA GLU A 64 -0.33 -11.22 9.75
C GLU A 64 0.96 -10.66 10.38
N LEU A 65 0.77 -9.69 11.29
CA LEU A 65 1.86 -9.02 11.99
C LEU A 65 2.39 -9.82 13.17
#